data_AF-A0A535F089-F1
#
_entry.id   AF-A0A535F089-F1
#
_cell.length_a   1.000
_cell.length_b   1.000
_cell.length_c   1.000
_cell.angle_alpha   90.00
_cell.angle_beta   90.00
_cell.angle_gamma   90.00
#
_symmetry.space_group_name_H-M   'P 1'
#
loop_
_entity.id
_entity.type
_entity.pdbx_description
1 polymer ?
#
loop_
_entity_poly.entity_id
_entity_poly.type
_entity_poly.pdbx_seq_one_letter_code
_entity_poly.pdbx_strand_id
1 'polypeptide(L)'
;MFCIYCRTDNPPEAHFCARCGQWQQKELGIQTMVCISCGESNPPDASFCRNCSAQLKREMSAPTSDGTLLSSRFSDPSMRG
;
A
#
# COMPACT_ATOMS: atom_id res chain seq x y z
N MET A 1 5.27 -7.51 14.57
CA MET A 1 5.28 -6.02 14.65
C MET A 1 5.43 -5.63 16.10
N PHE A 2 6.44 -4.82 16.42
CA PHE A 2 6.73 -4.43 17.80
C PHE A 2 5.88 -3.24 18.28
N CYS A 3 5.20 -3.42 19.40
CA CYS A 3 4.47 -2.33 20.05
C CYS A 3 5.39 -1.16 20.40
N ILE A 4 5.05 0.07 19.99
CA ILE A 4 5.86 1.26 20.26
C ILE A 4 5.91 1.62 21.76
N TYR A 5 4.89 1.20 22.52
CA TYR A 5 4.77 1.49 23.94
C TYR A 5 5.47 0.45 24.83
N CYS A 6 5.29 -0.85 24.54
CA CYS A 6 5.78 -1.92 25.41
C CYS A 6 6.73 -2.92 24.74
N ARG A 7 7.08 -2.69 23.46
CA ARG A 7 8.02 -3.49 22.65
C ARG A 7 7.64 -4.96 22.47
N THR A 8 6.45 -5.37 22.89
CA THR A 8 5.94 -6.73 22.65
C THR A 8 5.80 -6.98 21.16
N ASP A 9 6.24 -8.14 20.69
CA ASP A 9 5.95 -8.58 19.32
C ASP A 9 4.49 -9.00 19.22
N ASN A 10 3.78 -8.40 18.27
CA ASN A 10 2.38 -8.68 17.97
C ASN A 10 2.29 -9.17 16.52
N PRO A 11 1.31 -10.02 16.18
CA PRO A 11 1.09 -10.40 14.79
C PRO A 11 0.85 -9.13 13.93
N PRO A 12 1.30 -9.12 12.67
CA PRO A 12 1.18 -7.95 11.83
C PRO A 12 -0.28 -7.50 11.68
N GLU A 13 -1.28 -8.36 11.84
CA GLU A 13 -2.73 -8.08 11.77
C GLU A 13 -3.33 -7.49 13.06
N ALA A 14 -2.57 -7.41 14.16
CA ALA A 14 -3.10 -6.93 15.43
C ALA A 14 -3.49 -5.43 15.38
N HIS A 15 -4.75 -5.13 15.73
CA HIS A 15 -5.25 -3.76 15.91
C HIS A 15 -4.94 -3.18 17.30
N PHE A 16 -4.65 -4.04 18.27
CA PHE A 16 -4.28 -3.67 19.64
C PHE A 16 -3.14 -4.56 20.12
N CYS A 17 -2.32 -4.05 21.04
CA CYS A 17 -1.26 -4.84 21.64
C CYS A 17 -1.84 -5.86 22.62
N ALA A 18 -1.53 -7.14 22.43
CA ALA A 18 -2.00 -8.23 23.28
C ALA A 18 -1.52 -8.14 24.74
N ARG A 19 -0.42 -7.41 25.00
CA ARG A 19 0.15 -7.24 26.33
C ARG A 19 -0.36 -5.99 27.06
N CYS A 20 -0.28 -4.83 26.43
CA CYS A 20 -0.60 -3.56 27.10
C CYS A 20 -1.98 -2.99 26.72
N GLY A 21 -2.70 -3.62 25.79
CA GLY A 21 -4.03 -3.18 25.34
C GLY A 21 -4.04 -1.91 24.49
N GLN A 22 -2.88 -1.28 24.28
CA GLN A 22 -2.80 -0.04 23.49
C GLN A 22 -3.18 -0.29 22.04
N TRP A 23 -3.91 0.66 21.47
CA TRP A 23 -4.28 0.63 20.07
C TRP A 23 -3.02 0.75 19.21
N GLN A 24 -2.86 -0.20 18.30
CA GLN A 24 -1.74 -0.24 17.38
C GLN A 24 -2.29 0.30 16.06
N GLN A 25 -1.99 1.57 15.77
CA GLN A 25 -2.30 2.14 14.46
C GLN A 25 -1.44 1.42 13.44
N LYS A 26 -1.97 0.32 12.91
CA LYS A 26 -1.41 -0.34 11.77
C LYS A 26 -1.65 0.61 10.62
N GLU A 27 -0.58 1.17 10.09
CA GLU A 27 -0.51 1.69 8.73
C GLU A 27 -0.71 0.49 7.79
N LEU A 28 -1.87 -0.18 7.89
CA LEU A 28 -2.48 -0.83 6.76
C LEU A 28 -2.49 0.28 5.73
N GLY A 29 -1.86 0.09 4.58
CA GLY A 29 -1.76 1.07 3.49
C GLY A 29 -3.11 1.54 2.92
N ILE A 30 -4.19 1.50 3.70
CA ILE A 30 -5.35 2.36 3.57
C ILE A 30 -4.91 3.81 3.82
N GLN A 31 -4.21 4.35 2.83
CA GLN A 31 -3.99 5.78 2.70
C GLN A 31 -5.35 6.43 2.51
N THR A 32 -6.03 6.82 3.59
CA THR A 32 -7.27 7.57 3.44
C THR A 32 -6.96 8.94 2.90
N MET A 33 -7.57 9.30 1.77
CA MET A 33 -7.40 10.61 1.17
C MET A 33 -8.50 11.55 1.67
N VAL A 34 -8.11 12.72 2.16
CA VAL A 34 -9.05 13.73 2.63
C VAL A 34 -9.46 14.60 1.45
N CYS A 35 -10.77 14.76 1.25
CA CYS A 35 -11.30 15.63 0.20
C CYS A 35 -11.00 17.09 0.52
N ILE A 36 -10.27 17.79 -0.36
CA ILE A 36 -9.97 19.22 -0.17
C ILE A 36 -11.21 20.13 -0.23
N SER A 37 -12.29 19.67 -0.85
CA SER A 37 -13.50 20.46 -1.03
C SER A 37 -14.45 20.40 0.17
N CYS A 38 -14.47 19.30 0.92
CA CYS A 38 -15.42 19.11 2.02
C CYS A 38 -14.86 18.43 3.28
N GLY A 39 -13.59 18.02 3.28
CA GLY A 39 -12.93 17.39 4.43
C GLY A 39 -13.26 15.91 4.65
N GLU A 40 -14.02 15.27 3.75
CA GLU A 40 -14.41 13.86 3.91
C GLU A 40 -13.21 12.92 3.74
N SER A 41 -13.08 11.93 4.63
CA SER A 41 -12.13 10.83 4.48
C SER A 41 -12.63 9.82 3.46
N ASN A 42 -11.87 9.64 2.39
CA ASN A 42 -12.20 8.74 1.29
C ASN A 42 -11.17 7.59 1.19
N PRO A 43 -11.56 6.43 0.63
CA PRO A 43 -10.63 5.36 0.32
C PRO A 43 -9.50 5.82 -0.62
N PRO A 44 -8.29 5.24 -0.54
CA PRO A 44 -7.17 5.58 -1.44
C PRO A 44 -7.50 5.40 -2.93
N ASP A 45 -8.35 4.42 -3.25
CA ASP A 45 -8.73 4.10 -4.62
C ASP A 45 -9.92 4.94 -5.14
N ALA A 46 -10.49 5.81 -4.30
CA ALA A 46 -11.65 6.61 -4.68
C ALA A 46 -11.26 7.71 -5.69
N SER A 47 -11.91 7.72 -6.85
CA SER A 47 -11.71 8.79 -7.86
C SER A 47 -12.55 10.04 -7.57
N PHE A 48 -13.65 9.88 -6.82
CA PHE A 48 -14.57 10.95 -6.46
C PHE A 48 -14.92 10.86 -4.96
N CYS A 49 -15.16 12.02 -4.36
CA CYS A 49 -15.58 12.11 -2.97
C CYS A 49 -16.97 11.50 -2.80
N ARG A 50 -17.11 10.57 -1.85
CA ARG A 50 -18.39 9.92 -1.53
C ARG A 50 -19.46 10.85 -0.95
N ASN A 51 -19.05 12.04 -0.49
CA ASN A 51 -19.94 13.01 0.15
C ASN A 51 -20.31 14.16 -0.80
N CYS A 52 -19.30 14.83 -1.39
CA CYS A 52 -19.52 16.02 -2.21
C CYS A 52 -19.30 15.81 -3.72
N SER A 53 -18.99 14.60 -4.17
CA SER A 53 -18.70 14.25 -5.57
C SER A 53 -17.50 14.96 -6.24
N ALA A 54 -16.72 15.74 -5.49
CA ALA A 54 -15.49 16.37 -5.99
C ALA A 54 -14.43 15.33 -6.39
N GLN A 55 -13.65 15.62 -7.44
CA GLN A 55 -12.57 14.74 -7.88
C GLN A 55 -11.44 14.70 -6.85
N LEU A 56 -10.96 13.49 -6.58
CA LEU A 56 -9.86 13.22 -5.67
C LEU A 56 -8.59 12.93 -6.50
N LYS A 57 -7.53 13.73 -6.34
CA LYS A 57 -6.28 13.54 -7.09
C LYS A 57 -5.55 12.29 -6.57
N ARG A 58 -5.29 11.31 -7.44
CA ARG A 58 -4.45 10.15 -7.16
C ARG A 58 -2.98 10.47 -7.46
N GLU A 59 -2.14 10.50 -6.43
CA GLU A 59 -0.69 10.32 -6.59
C GLU A 59 -0.44 8.81 -6.49
N MET A 60 -0.40 8.14 -7.65
CA MET A 60 -0.23 6.69 -7.72
C MET A 60 1.19 6.31 -7.27
N SER A 61 1.33 5.75 -6.08
CA SER A 61 2.47 4.89 -5.77
C SER A 61 2.22 3.55 -6.46
N ALA A 62 2.75 3.40 -7.67
CA ALA A 62 2.83 2.10 -8.33
C ALA A 62 4.05 1.34 -7.78
N PRO A 63 3.89 0.20 -7.07
CA PRO A 63 4.95 -0.78 -7.02
C PRO A 63 4.86 -1.63 -8.29
N THR A 64 5.38 -1.12 -9.41
CA THR A 64 5.72 -2.00 -10.54
C THR A 64 6.99 -2.76 -10.19
N SER A 65 6.84 -3.78 -9.36
CA SER A 65 7.74 -4.92 -9.36
C SER A 65 7.37 -5.81 -10.53
N ASP A 66 7.72 -5.41 -11.75
CA ASP A 66 7.89 -6.36 -12.85
C ASP A 66 9.39 -6.48 -13.13
N GLY A 67 10.06 -7.13 -12.17
CA GLY A 67 11.39 -7.68 -12.33
C GLY A 67 11.29 -9.10 -12.85
N THR A 68 10.63 -9.31 -14.00
CA THR A 68 10.72 -10.60 -14.69
C THR A 68 12.00 -10.61 -15.51
N LEU A 69 13.03 -11.17 -14.88
CA LEU A 69 14.23 -11.67 -15.51
C LEU A 69 13.87 -12.50 -16.76
N LEU A 70 14.01 -11.92 -17.96
CA LEU A 70 14.19 -12.72 -19.17
C LEU A 70 15.65 -13.14 -19.26
N SER A 71 16.08 -13.96 -18.29
CA SER A 71 17.28 -14.76 -18.41
C SER A 71 17.06 -15.79 -19.53
N SER A 72 17.98 -15.77 -20.49
CA SER A 72 18.52 -16.98 -21.12
C SER A 72 17.58 -17.75 -22.06
N ARG A 73 17.39 -17.22 -23.28
CA ARG A 73 17.27 -18.12 -24.45
C ARG A 73 18.64 -18.29 -25.08
N PHE A 74 19.26 -19.39 -24.69
CA PHE A 74 20.42 -20.01 -25.30
C PHE A 74 20.25 -20.21 -26.82
N SER A 75 21.39 -20.04 -27.51
CA SER A 75 21.81 -20.70 -28.77
C SER A 75 21.16 -20.26 -30.10
N ASP A 76 21.91 -19.56 -30.97
CA ASP A 76 22.70 -20.19 -32.07
C ASP A 76 23.28 -19.12 -33.06
N PRO A 77 24.62 -18.97 -33.21
CA PRO A 77 25.22 -18.14 -34.26
C PRO A 77 25.66 -19.02 -35.44
N SER A 78 24.75 -19.44 -36.30
CA SER A 78 25.08 -20.02 -37.61
C SER A 78 23.88 -20.08 -38.55
N MET A 79 23.54 -18.94 -39.16
CA MET A 79 22.88 -18.93 -40.46
C MET A 79 23.88 -18.44 -41.50
N ARG A 80 24.42 -19.45 -42.20
CA ARG A 80 25.20 -19.41 -43.43
C ARG A 80 24.68 -18.35 -44.41
N GLY A 81 25.62 -17.58 -44.94
CA GLY A 81 25.52 -16.79 -46.16
C GLY A 81 26.92 -16.65 -46.74
#